data_AF-A0ABD0NUG3-F1
#
_entry.id   AF-A0ABD0NUG3-F1
#
_cell.length_a   1.000
_cell.length_b   1.000
_cell.length_c   1.000
_cell.angle_alpha   90.00
_cell.angle_beta   90.00
_cell.angle_gamma   90.00
#
_symmetry.space_group_name_H-M   'P 1'
#
loop_
_entity.id
_entity.type
_entity.pdbx_description
1 polymer ?
#
loop_
_entity_poly.entity_id
_entity_poly.type
_entity_poly.pdbx_seq_one_letter_code
_entity_poly.pdbx_strand_id
1 'polypeptide(L)' 'LPMQLNLGIFEYNGKCGYRLKPEFMRRTDKQFDPFTQNTVDGIVAHTLSVK' A
#
# COMPACT_ATOMS: atom_id res chain seq x y z
N LEU A 1 2.07 -4.41 -19.10
CA LEU A 1 1.74 -3.40 -18.06
C LEU A 1 2.44 -3.59 -16.70
N PRO A 2 2.72 -4.81 -16.18
CA PRO A 2 3.33 -4.96 -14.84
C PRO A 2 4.64 -4.18 -14.66
N MET A 3 5.50 -4.20 -15.67
CA MET A 3 6.78 -3.46 -15.64
C MET A 3 6.61 -1.95 -15.64
N GLN A 4 5.60 -1.39 -16.35
CA GLN A 4 5.36 0.06 -16.35
C GLN A 4 4.94 0.55 -14.96
N LEU A 5 4.08 -0.21 -14.28
CA LEU A 5 3.69 0.08 -12.89
C LEU A 5 4.88 -0.05 -11.93
N ASN A 6 5.67 -1.12 -12.06
CA ASN A 6 6.86 -1.34 -11.23
C ASN A 6 7.86 -0.17 -11.34
N LEU A 7 8.16 0.24 -12.58
CA LEU A 7 9.06 1.36 -12.85
C LEU A 7 8.56 2.66 -12.21
N GLY A 8 7.27 2.98 -12.35
CA GLY A 8 6.68 4.18 -11.74
C GLY A 8 6.67 4.15 -10.20
N ILE A 9 6.36 3.00 -9.59
CA ILE A 9 6.26 2.89 -8.12
C ILE A 9 7.63 2.94 -7.44
N PHE A 10 8.68 2.39 -8.05
CA PHE A 10 10.04 2.37 -7.48
C PHE A 10 10.88 3.61 -7.80
N GLU A 11 10.36 4.55 -8.57
CA GLU A 11 10.98 5.87 -8.72
C GLU A 11 10.97 6.66 -7.39
N TYR A 12 9.88 6.50 -6.64
CA TYR A 12 9.73 7.09 -5.31
C TYR A 12 10.74 6.49 -4.30
N ASN A 13 10.99 7.21 -3.21
CA ASN A 13 12.02 6.88 -2.20
C ASN A 13 13.45 6.95 -2.77
N GLY A 14 13.72 7.92 -3.64
CA GLY A 14 15.06 8.18 -4.16
C GLY A 14 15.62 7.10 -5.08
N LYS A 15 14.78 6.38 -5.83
CA LYS A 15 15.19 5.32 -6.78
C LYS A 15 16.03 4.20 -6.16
N CYS A 16 15.97 4.02 -4.84
CA CYS A 16 16.79 3.03 -4.14
C CYS A 16 16.32 1.58 -4.32
N GLY A 17 15.15 1.34 -4.92
CA GLY A 17 14.57 0.01 -5.10
C GLY A 17 13.88 -0.55 -3.85
N TYR A 18 13.82 0.22 -2.74
CA TYR A 18 13.15 -0.19 -1.50
C TYR A 18 11.96 0.70 -1.18
N ARG A 19 10.87 0.09 -0.70
CA ARG A 19 9.73 0.80 -0.11
C ARG A 19 9.29 0.13 1.19
N LEU A 20 9.00 0.95 2.19
CA LEU A 20 8.50 0.47 3.47
C LEU A 20 7.05 -0.01 3.31
N LYS A 21 6.79 -1.25 3.71
CA LYS A 21 5.42 -1.78 3.74
C LYS A 21 4.55 -0.97 4.74
N PRO A 22 3.24 -0.83 4.48
CA PRO A 22 2.30 -0.22 5.42
C PRO A 22 2.40 -0.84 6.83
N GLU A 23 2.12 -0.05 7.87
CA GLU A 23 2.29 -0.47 9.27
C GLU A 23 1.53 -1.76 9.59
N PHE A 24 0.26 -1.85 9.20
CA PHE A 24 -0.59 -3.02 9.44
C PHE A 24 -0.12 -4.30 8.73
N MET A 25 0.75 -4.19 7.71
CA MET A 25 1.38 -5.34 7.05
C MET A 25 2.72 -5.73 7.68
N ARG A 26 3.27 -4.91 8.58
CA ARG A 26 4.55 -5.15 9.27
C ARG A 26 4.37 -5.60 10.72
N ARG A 27 3.25 -5.24 11.33
CA ARG A 27 2.91 -5.57 12.71
C ARG A 27 2.57 -7.04 12.86
N THR A 28 3.23 -7.72 13.79
CA THR A 28 2.99 -9.15 14.09
C THR A 28 1.74 -9.36 14.95
N ASP A 29 1.28 -8.32 15.64
CA ASP A 29 0.12 -8.32 16.51
C ASP A 29 -1.19 -7.96 15.78
N LYS A 30 -1.10 -7.50 14.53
CA LYS A 30 -2.27 -7.18 13.70
C LYS A 30 -2.49 -8.25 12.64
N GLN A 31 -3.70 -8.81 12.60
CA GLN A 31 -4.14 -9.70 11.53
C GLN A 31 -4.77 -8.86 10.43
N PHE A 32 -4.26 -8.98 9.21
CA PHE A 32 -4.76 -8.29 8.03
C PHE A 32 -5.26 -9.32 7.02
N ASP A 33 -6.53 -9.22 6.64
CA ASP A 33 -7.11 -9.97 5.54
C ASP A 33 -7.08 -9.11 4.26
N PRO A 34 -6.31 -9.49 3.22
CA PRO A 34 -6.26 -8.77 1.95
C PRO A 34 -7.60 -8.66 1.20
N PHE A 35 -8.59 -9.49 1.54
CA PHE A 35 -9.87 -9.59 0.83
C PHE A 35 -11.06 -9.03 1.63
N THR A 36 -10.82 -8.41 2.79
CA THR A 36 -11.88 -7.79 3.56
C THR A 36 -12.49 -6.60 2.79
N GLN A 37 -13.82 -6.57 2.73
CA GLN A 37 -14.57 -5.48 2.08
C GLN A 37 -14.88 -4.33 3.05
N ASN A 38 -14.68 -4.55 4.35
CA ASN A 38 -14.94 -3.56 5.40
C ASN A 38 -13.66 -2.80 5.74
N THR A 39 -13.81 -1.55 6.22
CA THR A 39 -12.68 -0.78 6.74
C THR A 39 -12.03 -1.53 7.90
N VAL A 40 -10.72 -1.75 7.80
CA VAL A 40 -9.94 -2.37 8.87
C VAL A 40 -9.73 -1.37 10.00
N ASP A 41 -9.93 -1.81 11.24
CA ASP A 41 -9.76 -0.97 12.41
C ASP A 41 -8.33 -0.39 12.50
N GLY A 42 -8.24 0.93 12.63
CA GLY A 42 -7.00 1.69 12.60
C GLY A 42 -6.41 1.98 11.21
N ILE A 43 -7.14 1.73 10.11
CA ILE A 43 -6.77 2.23 8.76
C ILE A 43 -7.70 3.38 8.36
N VAL A 44 -7.11 4.54 8.03
CA VAL A 44 -7.87 5.70 7.53
C VAL A 44 -8.22 5.46 6.05
N ALA A 45 -9.51 5.34 5.74
CA ALA A 45 -10.00 5.20 4.37
C ALA A 45 -10.00 6.55 3.63
N HIS A 46 -9.71 6.53 2.33
CA HIS A 46 -9.68 7.72 1.48
C HIS A 46 -10.59 7.58 0.25
N THR A 47 -11.24 8.68 -0.14
CA THR A 47 -12.06 8.79 -1.35
C THR A 47 -11.33 9.64 -2.39
N LEU A 48 -11.22 9.15 -3.63
CA LEU A 48 -10.55 9.83 -4.74
C LEU A 48 -11.49 9.90 -5.95
N SER A 49 -11.49 11.04 -6.66
CA SER A 49 -12.22 11.24 -7.93
C SER A 49 -11.27 11.84 -8.97
N VAL A 50 -11.24 11.24 -10.15
CA VAL A 50 -10.46 11.73 -11.31
C VAL A 50 -11.47 12.25 -12.33
N LYS A 51 -11.27 13.50 -12.79
CA LYS A 51 -12.10 14.11 -13.83
C LYS A 51 -11.64 13.70 -15.22
#